data_AF-A0A445J5M2-F1
#
_entry.id   AF-A0A445J5M2-F1
#
_cell.length_a   1.000
_cell.length_b   1.000
_cell.length_c   1.000
_cell.angle_alpha   90.00
_cell.angle_beta   90.00
_cell.angle_gamma   90.00
#
_symmetry.space_group_name_H-M   'P 1'
#
loop_
_entity.id
_entity.type
_entity.pdbx_description
1 polymer ?
#
loop_
_entity_poly.entity_id
_entity_poly.type
_entity_poly.pdbx_seq_one_letter_code
_entity_poly.pdbx_strand_id
1 'polypeptide(L)'
;MMEDSHCNTAAVQATNDDASASKLSCVKKGYMKDDYIHLFVRRPVSRSPIINRGALLRWDYACGQKDEGKAPYLYVEVDFKEVTSKKAALIETCSPLRNKVDVTAVLSR
;
A
#
# COMPACT_ATOMS: atom_id res chain seq x y z
N MET A 1 -0.67 35.15 -7.44
CA MET A 1 0.06 34.30 -6.47
C MET A 1 -0.75 33.05 -6.24
N MET A 2 -0.48 31.96 -6.96
CA MET A 2 -1.21 30.68 -6.86
C MET A 2 -0.42 29.54 -7.53
N GLU A 3 0.79 29.24 -7.06
CA GLU A 3 1.61 28.14 -7.63
C GLU A 3 2.16 27.13 -6.59
N ASP A 4 1.99 27.37 -5.28
CA ASP A 4 2.62 26.49 -4.26
C ASP A 4 1.81 25.22 -3.93
N SER A 5 0.53 25.16 -4.29
CA SER A 5 -0.37 24.07 -3.89
C SER A 5 -0.10 22.75 -4.64
N HIS A 6 0.33 22.81 -5.90
CA HIS A 6 0.57 21.62 -6.73
C HIS A 6 1.85 20.86 -6.33
N CYS A 7 2.89 21.58 -5.90
CA CYS A 7 4.13 21.00 -5.40
C CYS A 7 3.89 20.12 -4.16
N ASN A 8 3.06 20.60 -3.23
CA ASN A 8 2.78 19.90 -1.99
C ASN A 8 1.96 18.61 -2.22
N THR A 9 0.98 18.65 -3.12
CA THR A 9 0.20 17.45 -3.48
C THR A 9 1.09 16.36 -4.09
N ALA A 10 2.01 16.72 -4.99
CA ALA A 10 2.93 15.74 -5.59
C ALA A 10 3.86 15.11 -4.54
N ALA A 11 4.36 15.90 -3.58
CA ALA A 11 5.18 15.39 -2.49
C ALA A 11 4.40 14.44 -1.55
N VAL A 12 3.15 14.77 -1.24
CA VAL A 12 2.26 13.90 -0.44
C VAL A 12 2.00 12.59 -1.18
N GLN A 13 1.71 12.62 -2.47
CA GLN A 13 1.49 11.41 -3.28
C GLN A 13 2.76 10.55 -3.41
N ALA A 14 3.94 11.16 -3.55
CA ALA A 14 5.22 10.45 -3.61
C ALA A 14 5.53 9.67 -2.32
N THR A 15 5.01 10.14 -1.19
CA THR A 15 5.18 9.46 0.11
C THR A 15 4.54 8.06 0.11
N ASN A 16 3.50 7.82 -0.70
CA ASN A 16 2.91 6.49 -0.87
C ASN A 16 3.90 5.49 -1.50
N ASP A 17 4.67 5.92 -2.50
CA ASP A 17 5.67 5.08 -3.15
C ASP A 17 6.81 4.75 -2.18
N ASP A 18 7.23 5.73 -1.38
CA ASP A 18 8.26 5.55 -0.34
C ASP A 18 7.81 4.59 0.77
N ALA A 19 6.55 4.70 1.21
CA ALA A 19 5.94 3.81 2.20
C ALA A 19 5.86 2.37 1.67
N SER A 20 5.41 2.20 0.43
CA SER A 20 5.29 0.90 -0.23
C SER A 20 6.68 0.23 -0.38
N ALA A 21 7.70 1.00 -0.78
CA ALA A 21 9.08 0.51 -0.86
C ALA A 21 9.64 0.10 0.51
N SER A 22 9.31 0.85 1.57
CA SER A 22 9.70 0.50 2.94
C SER A 22 9.06 -0.82 3.39
N LYS A 23 7.78 -1.03 3.08
CA LYS A 23 7.09 -2.29 3.38
C LYS A 23 7.72 -3.47 2.63
N LEU A 24 8.07 -3.30 1.35
CA LEU A 24 8.77 -4.33 0.58
C LEU A 24 10.15 -4.66 1.16
N SER A 25 10.89 -3.66 1.66
CA SER A 25 12.17 -3.89 2.36
C SER A 25 11.99 -4.79 3.59
N CYS A 26 10.95 -4.53 4.41
CA CYS A 26 10.63 -5.37 5.56
C CYS A 26 10.32 -6.81 5.17
N VAL A 27 9.49 -7.00 4.15
CA VAL A 27 9.11 -8.33 3.65
C VAL A 27 10.32 -9.10 3.14
N LYS A 28 11.15 -8.47 2.30
CA LYS A 28 12.36 -9.09 1.75
C LYS A 28 13.37 -9.48 2.82
N LYS A 29 13.40 -8.77 3.94
CA LYS A 29 14.26 -9.05 5.09
C LYS A 29 13.63 -10.02 6.11
N GLY A 30 12.41 -10.48 5.86
CA GLY A 30 11.71 -11.45 6.71
C GLY A 30 11.07 -10.87 7.98
N TYR A 31 10.92 -9.55 8.08
CA TYR A 31 10.28 -8.92 9.25
C TYR A 31 8.76 -9.12 9.25
N MET A 32 8.14 -9.22 8.08
CA MET A 32 6.69 -9.37 7.93
C MET A 32 6.38 -10.25 6.72
N LYS A 33 5.21 -10.88 6.71
CA LYS A 33 4.73 -11.67 5.56
C LYS A 33 3.69 -10.88 4.79
N ASP A 34 4.00 -10.58 3.53
CA ASP A 34 3.06 -10.00 2.57
C ASP A 34 3.42 -10.51 1.17
N ASP A 35 2.57 -11.39 0.64
CA ASP A 35 2.81 -12.06 -0.63
C ASP A 35 2.52 -11.15 -1.84
N TYR A 36 1.91 -9.97 -1.66
CA TYR A 36 1.41 -9.12 -2.75
C TYR A 36 2.14 -7.79 -2.88
N ILE A 37 2.82 -7.29 -1.83
CA ILE A 37 3.46 -5.96 -1.84
C ILE A 37 4.43 -5.73 -3.00
N HIS A 38 5.06 -6.80 -3.50
CA HIS A 38 6.00 -6.73 -4.61
C HIS A 38 5.35 -6.32 -5.94
N LEU A 39 4.03 -6.48 -6.07
CA LEU A 39 3.25 -6.08 -7.25
C LEU A 39 2.92 -4.58 -7.27
N PHE A 40 2.97 -3.93 -6.10
CA PHE A 40 2.65 -2.51 -5.94
C PHE A 40 3.88 -1.61 -5.95
N VAL A 41 5.09 -2.17 -5.91
CA VAL A 41 6.34 -1.42 -5.85
C VAL A 41 7.09 -1.53 -7.17
N ARG A 42 7.29 -0.40 -7.85
CA ARG A 42 8.06 -0.35 -9.11
C ARG A 42 9.55 -0.65 -8.93
N ARG A 43 10.17 -0.13 -7.87
CA ARG A 43 11.62 -0.26 -7.62
C ARG A 43 11.86 -0.67 -6.16
N PRO A 44 12.41 -1.86 -5.93
CA PRO A 44 12.78 -2.27 -4.57
C PRO A 44 13.89 -1.38 -4.03
N VAL A 45 13.71 -0.86 -2.83
CA VAL A 45 14.72 -0.08 -2.10
C VAL A 45 15.02 -0.80 -0.80
N SER A 46 16.30 -1.06 -0.51
CA SER A 46 16.70 -1.61 0.79
C SER A 46 16.72 -0.49 1.84
N ARG A 47 16.00 -0.67 2.94
CA ARG A 47 16.05 0.25 4.09
C ARG A 47 16.93 -0.31 5.21
N SER A 48 17.38 0.56 6.10
CA SER A 48 18.19 0.17 7.25
C SER A 48 17.37 -0.63 8.28
N PRO A 49 18.03 -1.45 9.14
CA PRO A 49 17.32 -2.27 10.13
C PRO A 49 16.43 -1.46 11.10
N ILE A 50 16.82 -0.23 11.45
CA ILE A 50 16.01 0.63 12.33
C ILE A 50 14.70 1.05 11.66
N ILE A 51 14.73 1.37 10.36
CA ILE A 51 13.52 1.70 9.59
C ILE A 51 12.63 0.48 9.44
N ASN A 52 13.21 -0.69 9.15
CA ASN A 52 12.42 -1.92 9.00
C ASN A 52 11.72 -2.30 10.32
N ARG A 53 12.38 -2.15 11.47
CA ARG A 53 11.77 -2.37 12.78
C ARG A 53 10.61 -1.40 13.04
N GLY A 54 10.78 -0.12 12.74
CA GLY A 54 9.71 0.86 12.90
C GLY A 54 8.49 0.57 12.01
N ALA A 55 8.72 0.11 10.78
CA ALA A 55 7.64 -0.29 9.87
C ALA A 55 6.94 -1.58 10.32
N LEU A 56 7.66 -2.55 10.89
CA LEU A 56 7.07 -3.73 11.51
C LEU A 56 6.15 -3.35 12.67
N LEU A 57 6.62 -2.51 13.60
CA LEU A 57 5.80 -2.08 14.73
C LEU A 57 4.52 -1.34 14.30
N ARG A 58 4.59 -0.50 13.26
CA ARG A 58 3.39 0.12 12.67
C ARG A 58 2.42 -0.92 12.12
N TRP A 59 2.94 -1.90 11.39
CA TRP A 59 2.14 -2.97 10.83
C TRP A 59 1.46 -3.79 11.94
N ASP A 60 2.21 -4.21 12.94
CA ASP A 60 1.71 -5.01 14.06
C ASP A 60 0.65 -4.23 14.87
N TYR A 61 0.84 -2.93 15.07
CA TYR A 61 -0.17 -2.10 15.74
C TYR A 61 -1.46 -1.97 14.92
N ALA A 62 -1.34 -1.83 13.59
CA ALA A 62 -2.48 -1.67 12.69
C ALA A 62 -3.23 -2.99 12.44
N CYS A 63 -2.50 -4.10 12.35
CA CYS A 63 -3.06 -5.42 12.07
C CYS A 63 -3.43 -6.19 13.35
N GLY A 64 -2.69 -6.01 14.44
CA GLY A 64 -2.88 -6.70 15.71
C GLY A 64 -4.11 -6.28 16.50
N GLN A 65 -4.77 -5.18 16.11
CA GLN A 65 -6.08 -4.79 16.66
C GLN A 65 -7.27 -5.46 15.93
N LYS A 66 -7.01 -6.29 14.92
CA LYS A 66 -8.07 -7.06 14.28
C LYS A 66 -8.27 -8.33 15.12
N ASP A 67 -9.36 -8.39 15.89
CA ASP A 67 -9.80 -9.61 16.56
C ASP A 67 -9.75 -10.77 15.55
N GLU A 68 -9.07 -11.86 15.94
CA GLU A 68 -8.87 -13.02 15.08
C GLU A 68 -10.23 -13.50 14.53
N GLY A 69 -10.42 -13.36 13.20
CA GLY A 69 -11.58 -13.91 12.50
C GLY A 69 -12.71 -12.93 12.13
N LYS A 70 -12.65 -11.63 12.46
CA LYS A 70 -13.64 -10.64 11.98
C LYS A 70 -13.05 -9.72 10.93
N ALA A 71 -12.90 -10.22 9.70
CA ALA A 71 -12.72 -9.33 8.56
C ALA A 71 -13.96 -8.44 8.42
N PRO A 72 -13.81 -7.12 8.17
CA PRO A 72 -14.94 -6.25 7.95
C PRO A 72 -15.74 -6.72 6.73
N TYR A 73 -17.07 -6.58 6.80
CA TYR A 73 -17.98 -6.94 5.69
C TYR A 73 -17.70 -6.11 4.42
N LEU A 74 -17.18 -4.89 4.59
CA LEU A 74 -16.87 -3.97 3.50
C LEU A 74 -15.52 -3.29 3.76
N TYR A 75 -14.68 -3.23 2.73
CA TYR A 75 -13.44 -2.46 2.72
C TYR A 75 -13.57 -1.29 1.75
N VAL A 76 -13.31 -0.08 2.22
CA VAL A 76 -13.28 1.13 1.40
C VAL A 76 -11.91 1.77 1.56
N GLU A 77 -11.18 1.88 0.47
CA GLU A 77 -9.91 2.60 0.41
C GLU A 77 -10.17 4.03 -0.06
N VAL A 78 -9.70 5.02 0.71
CA VAL A 78 -9.80 6.43 0.37
C VAL A 78 -8.39 7.01 0.27
N ASP A 79 -8.04 7.50 -0.90
CA ASP A 79 -6.75 8.13 -1.21
C ASP A 79 -6.97 9.16 -2.34
N PHE A 80 -5.92 9.90 -2.70
CA PHE A 80 -5.95 10.79 -3.86
C PHE A 80 -6.34 10.02 -5.12
N LYS A 81 -7.12 10.66 -6.01
CA LYS A 81 -7.60 10.03 -7.24
C LYS A 81 -6.47 9.38 -8.02
N GLU A 82 -5.33 10.05 -8.17
CA GLU A 82 -4.19 9.51 -8.90
C GLU A 82 -3.56 8.28 -8.23
N VAL A 83 -3.62 8.19 -6.90
CA VAL A 83 -3.07 7.05 -6.14
C VAL A 83 -4.03 5.86 -6.23
N THR A 84 -5.32 6.09 -6.00
CA THR A 84 -6.36 5.04 -6.06
C THR A 84 -6.51 4.51 -7.48
N SER A 85 -6.57 5.37 -8.51
CA SER A 85 -6.65 4.93 -9.92
C SER A 85 -5.42 4.09 -10.33
N LYS A 86 -4.21 4.43 -9.86
CA LYS A 86 -3.01 3.61 -10.10
C LYS A 86 -3.14 2.22 -9.46
N LYS A 87 -3.60 2.14 -8.21
CA LYS A 87 -3.81 0.87 -7.51
C LYS A 87 -4.91 0.04 -8.18
N ALA A 88 -6.03 0.67 -8.55
CA ALA A 88 -7.13 0.04 -9.26
C ALA A 88 -6.67 -0.55 -10.60
N ALA A 89 -5.93 0.21 -11.41
CA ALA A 89 -5.38 -0.27 -12.67
C ALA A 89 -4.43 -1.47 -12.49
N LEU A 90 -3.59 -1.46 -11.43
CA LEU A 90 -2.73 -2.60 -11.10
C LEU A 90 -3.54 -3.83 -10.69
N ILE A 91 -4.59 -3.66 -9.89
CA ILE A 91 -5.48 -4.75 -9.47
C ILE A 91 -6.23 -5.33 -10.68
N GLU A 92 -6.69 -4.49 -11.61
CA GLU A 92 -7.39 -4.93 -12.82
C GLU A 92 -6.49 -5.72 -13.77
N THR A 93 -5.22 -5.30 -13.92
CA THR A 93 -4.28 -5.86 -14.89
C THR A 93 -3.48 -7.06 -14.36
N CYS A 94 -3.33 -7.19 -13.04
CA CYS A 94 -2.54 -8.24 -12.43
C CYS A 94 -3.43 -9.43 -11.98
N SER A 95 -3.36 -10.56 -12.68
CA SER A 95 -4.22 -11.73 -12.41
C SER A 95 -4.18 -12.23 -10.95
N PRO A 96 -3.01 -12.31 -10.27
CA PRO A 96 -2.95 -12.69 -8.85
C PRO A 96 -3.74 -11.77 -7.92
N LEU A 97 -3.84 -10.47 -8.24
CA LEU A 97 -4.62 -9.50 -7.46
C LEU A 97 -6.09 -9.57 -7.85
N ARG A 98 -6.39 -9.61 -9.14
CA ARG A 98 -7.75 -9.66 -9.66
C ARG A 98 -8.53 -10.85 -9.11
N ASN A 99 -7.89 -12.01 -9.02
CA ASN A 99 -8.51 -13.24 -8.51
C ASN A 99 -8.78 -13.23 -7.00
N LYS A 100 -8.20 -12.27 -6.26
CA LYS A 100 -8.40 -12.11 -4.81
C LYS A 100 -9.51 -11.12 -4.47
N VAL A 101 -9.97 -10.36 -5.45
CA VAL A 101 -11.01 -9.35 -5.30
C VAL A 101 -12.33 -9.93 -5.82
N ASP A 102 -13.42 -9.67 -5.10
CA ASP A 102 -14.75 -10.12 -5.50
C ASP A 102 -15.14 -9.51 -6.87
N VAL A 103 -15.94 -10.23 -7.66
CA VAL A 103 -16.47 -9.74 -8.94
C VAL A 103 -17.30 -8.47 -8.77
N THR A 104 -17.87 -8.28 -7.57
CA THR A 104 -18.67 -7.11 -7.17
C THR A 104 -17.84 -5.91 -6.72
N ALA A 105 -16.51 -6.01 -6.66
CA ALA A 105 -15.67 -4.90 -6.20
C ALA A 105 -15.74 -3.70 -7.14
N VAL A 106 -15.98 -2.53 -6.54
CA VAL A 106 -15.98 -1.25 -7.24
C VAL A 106 -14.56 -0.68 -7.23
N LEU A 107 -13.92 -0.68 -8.38
CA LEU A 107 -12.60 -0.08 -8.58
C LEU A 107 -12.76 1.28 -9.25
N SER A 108 -12.24 2.33 -8.62
CA SER A 108 -12.26 3.67 -9.20
C SER A 108 -11.39 3.70 -10.45
N ARG A 109 -11.94 4.19 -11.57
CA ARG A 109 -11.19 4.49 -12.79
C ARG A 109 -10.73 5.93 -12.79
#